data_AF-A0AAD9UZC2-F1
#
_entry.id   AF-A0AAD9UZC2-F1
#
_cell.length_a   1.000
_cell.length_b   1.000
_cell.length_c   1.000
_cell.angle_alpha   90.00
_cell.angle_beta   90.00
_cell.angle_gamma   90.00
#
_symmetry.space_group_name_H-M   'P 1'
#
loop_
_entity.id
_entity.type
_entity.pdbx_description
1 polymer ?
#
loop_
_entity_poly.entity_id
_entity_poly.type
_entity_poly.pdbx_seq_one_letter_code
_entity_poly.pdbx_strand_id
1 'polypeptide(L)'
;MASTLSAIAQSQEYISFRSTVPLRRIVVDSSDEKEWLLYDAGPRSVRCPLICLPPASGTADVFFKQILTLSSLGYRVISVEYPTYWTYSEWTEGFLRLLDFLKLDEKFAELTFKSPRVHSLILCNAFADTSVFQQTATASTFWVMPAFVLKKMIMNNFTVQEVDEDIADSIDFMVERPVKDELYKCYPDAKRAHLKNGGNFPYLCRSADVNLYLQIHLRQFMGKRFSAMDPKCMSEEDMMSCGLLPSSPPPSVVSSEEDED
;
A
#
# COMPACT_ATOMS: atom_id res chain seq x y z
N MET A 1 -3.34 34.24 0.69
CA MET A 1 -4.33 33.26 1.18
C MET A 1 -3.56 32.20 1.94
N ALA A 2 -3.84 32.02 3.24
CA ALA A 2 -3.20 30.98 4.02
C ALA A 2 -3.58 29.62 3.41
N SER A 3 -2.60 28.87 2.94
CA SER A 3 -2.75 27.44 2.68
C SER A 3 -3.02 26.80 4.03
N THR A 4 -4.29 26.65 4.41
CA THR A 4 -4.67 25.95 5.63
C THR A 4 -4.22 24.51 5.47
N LEU A 5 -3.08 24.18 6.07
CA LEU A 5 -2.55 22.82 6.09
C LEU A 5 -3.64 21.88 6.64
N SER A 6 -3.78 20.68 6.06
CA SER A 6 -4.75 19.71 6.54
C SER A 6 -4.51 19.34 8.00
N ALA A 7 -5.54 18.88 8.72
CA ALA A 7 -5.39 18.43 10.10
C ALA A 7 -4.34 17.31 10.24
N ILE A 8 -4.20 16.45 9.22
CA ILE A 8 -3.17 15.41 9.16
C ILE A 8 -1.77 16.03 9.08
N ALA A 9 -1.58 17.04 8.22
CA ALA A 9 -0.29 17.72 8.07
C ALA A 9 0.15 18.49 9.33
N GLN A 10 -0.80 18.87 10.19
CA GLN A 10 -0.53 19.52 11.48
C GLN A 10 -0.42 18.54 12.64
N SER A 11 -0.71 17.24 12.41
CA SER A 11 -0.68 16.24 13.47
C SER A 11 0.75 16.01 13.98
N GLN A 12 0.89 15.81 15.29
CA GLN A 12 2.19 15.51 15.91
C GLN A 12 2.82 14.24 15.34
N GLU A 13 2.00 13.25 14.99
CA GLU A 13 2.42 11.99 14.37
C GLU A 13 3.12 12.25 13.02
N TYR A 14 2.50 13.04 12.14
CA TYR A 14 3.08 13.36 10.82
C TYR A 14 4.34 14.21 10.93
N ILE A 15 4.36 15.19 11.84
CA ILE A 15 5.55 16.03 12.10
C ILE A 15 6.71 15.16 12.59
N SER A 16 6.46 14.25 13.53
CA SER A 16 7.46 13.32 14.05
C SER A 16 7.96 12.35 12.97
N PHE A 17 7.07 11.90 12.08
CA PHE A 17 7.46 11.07 10.94
C PHE A 17 8.46 11.81 10.03
N ARG A 18 8.12 13.03 9.64
CA ARG A 18 8.95 13.87 8.75
C ARG A 18 10.32 14.22 9.35
N SER A 19 10.43 14.30 10.68
CA SER A 19 11.72 14.51 11.34
C SER A 19 12.56 13.24 11.47
N THR A 20 11.95 12.05 11.39
CA THR A 20 12.61 10.78 11.67
C THR A 20 12.99 10.02 10.40
N VAL A 21 12.11 10.03 9.39
CA VAL A 21 12.32 9.29 8.14
C VAL A 21 12.64 10.29 7.02
N PRO A 22 13.89 10.33 6.51
CA PRO A 22 14.26 11.28 5.48
C PRO A 22 13.62 10.92 4.14
N LEU A 23 13.12 11.94 3.44
CA LEU A 23 12.71 11.80 2.05
C LEU A 23 13.96 11.74 1.16
N ARG A 24 14.13 10.65 0.44
CA ARG A 24 15.24 10.45 -0.49
C ARG A 24 14.78 10.75 -1.90
N ARG A 25 15.60 11.52 -2.63
CA ARG A 25 15.44 11.74 -4.06
C ARG A 25 16.41 10.86 -4.82
N ILE A 26 15.90 10.13 -5.80
CA ILE A 26 16.67 9.20 -6.63
C ILE A 26 16.32 9.46 -8.09
N VAL A 27 17.34 9.61 -8.91
CA VAL A 27 17.20 9.67 -10.36
C VAL A 27 17.77 8.38 -10.92
N VAL A 28 16.99 7.69 -11.75
CA VAL A 28 17.36 6.39 -12.35
C VAL A 28 17.38 6.42 -13.88
N ASP A 29 16.88 7.49 -14.49
CA ASP A 29 16.90 7.69 -15.92
C ASP A 29 18.20 8.35 -16.40
N SER A 30 18.54 8.09 -17.66
CA SER A 30 19.73 8.66 -18.30
C SER A 30 19.59 10.15 -18.60
N SER A 31 18.34 10.64 -18.65
CA SER A 31 17.98 12.03 -18.94
C SER A 31 18.04 12.96 -17.72
N ASP A 32 18.19 12.42 -16.50
CA ASP A 32 18.16 13.18 -15.24
C ASP A 32 16.86 13.96 -14.96
N GLU A 33 15.76 13.57 -15.62
CA GLU A 33 14.46 14.26 -15.55
C GLU A 33 13.45 13.52 -14.65
N LYS A 34 13.61 12.22 -14.45
CA LYS A 34 12.63 11.36 -13.77
C LYS A 34 13.06 11.10 -12.32
N GLU A 35 12.67 12.03 -11.47
CA GLU A 35 12.92 11.98 -10.04
C GLU A 35 11.92 11.07 -9.32
N TRP A 36 12.44 10.08 -8.60
CA TRP A 36 11.71 9.26 -7.65
C TRP A 36 11.94 9.79 -6.25
N LEU A 37 10.87 10.06 -5.51
CA LEU A 37 10.96 10.42 -4.10
C LEU A 37 10.51 9.23 -3.27
N LEU A 38 11.23 8.88 -2.21
CA LEU A 38 10.82 7.77 -1.36
C LEU A 38 11.21 7.92 0.09
N TYR A 39 10.39 7.33 0.94
CA TYR A 39 10.70 7.02 2.32
C TYR A 39 11.06 5.54 2.42
N ASP A 40 12.12 5.22 3.16
CA ASP A 40 12.57 3.84 3.38
C ASP A 40 12.87 3.68 4.87
N ALA A 41 12.01 2.94 5.57
CA ALA A 41 12.12 2.72 7.01
C ALA A 41 12.14 1.23 7.34
N GLY A 42 12.72 0.90 8.48
CA GLY A 42 12.88 -0.48 8.95
C GLY A 42 14.23 -1.11 8.60
N PRO A 43 14.41 -2.41 8.89
CA PRO A 43 15.71 -3.09 8.84
C PRO A 43 16.26 -3.23 7.40
N ARG A 44 17.47 -2.70 7.15
CA ARG A 44 18.12 -2.75 5.82
C ARG A 44 18.66 -4.12 5.42
N SER A 45 18.71 -5.06 6.37
CA SER A 45 18.97 -6.49 6.16
C SER A 45 17.92 -7.14 5.25
N VAL A 46 16.67 -6.66 5.31
CA VAL A 46 15.55 -7.17 4.52
C VAL A 46 15.66 -6.69 3.07
N ARG A 47 15.69 -7.63 2.12
CA ARG A 47 15.78 -7.36 0.67
C ARG A 47 14.42 -7.34 -0.06
N CYS A 48 13.37 -7.84 0.58
CA CYS A 48 12.01 -7.86 0.04
C CYS A 48 11.10 -6.95 0.89
N PRO A 49 11.24 -5.62 0.83
CA PRO A 49 10.43 -4.69 1.62
C PRO A 49 8.98 -4.63 1.12
N LEU A 50 8.04 -4.24 1.96
CA LEU A 50 6.72 -3.81 1.48
C LEU A 50 6.84 -2.48 0.73
N ILE A 51 6.57 -2.47 -0.57
CA ILE A 51 6.55 -1.24 -1.37
C ILE A 51 5.12 -0.67 -1.48
N CYS A 52 4.92 0.54 -0.97
CA CYS A 52 3.64 1.26 -1.03
C CYS A 52 3.65 2.27 -2.19
N LEU A 53 2.76 2.05 -3.15
CA LEU A 53 2.54 2.93 -4.30
C LEU A 53 1.30 3.81 -4.06
N PRO A 54 1.41 5.14 -4.13
CA PRO A 54 0.29 6.05 -3.92
C PRO A 54 -0.64 6.05 -5.13
N PRO A 55 -1.85 6.61 -4.98
CA PRO A 55 -2.72 6.90 -6.11
C PRO A 55 -2.07 7.88 -7.09
N ALA A 56 -2.65 8.02 -8.29
CA ALA A 56 -2.17 8.92 -9.34
C ALA A 56 -1.90 10.38 -8.91
N SER A 57 -2.60 10.88 -7.89
CA SER A 57 -2.43 12.23 -7.34
C SER A 57 -1.82 12.27 -5.93
N GLY A 58 -1.38 11.12 -5.40
CA GLY A 58 -0.83 11.00 -4.06
C GLY A 58 0.69 11.09 -4.02
N THR A 59 1.23 11.49 -2.86
CA THR A 59 2.68 11.51 -2.58
C THR A 59 3.09 10.30 -1.74
N ALA A 60 4.38 10.11 -1.52
CA ALA A 60 4.89 9.07 -0.62
C ALA A 60 4.44 9.28 0.85
N ASP A 61 4.01 10.49 1.21
CA ASP A 61 3.55 10.83 2.56
C ASP A 61 2.26 10.10 2.95
N VAL A 62 1.43 9.70 1.99
CA VAL A 62 0.09 9.15 2.29
C VAL A 62 0.15 7.85 3.09
N PHE A 63 1.30 7.15 3.08
CA PHE A 63 1.53 5.93 3.83
C PHE A 63 2.33 6.11 5.13
N PHE A 64 2.50 7.34 5.62
CA PHE A 64 3.32 7.60 6.81
C PHE A 64 2.90 6.76 8.03
N LYS A 65 1.59 6.53 8.23
CA LYS A 65 1.07 5.70 9.32
C LYS A 65 1.43 4.23 9.16
N GLN A 66 1.41 3.71 7.93
CA GLN A 66 1.87 2.36 7.61
C GLN A 66 3.37 2.24 7.89
N ILE A 67 4.16 3.22 7.43
CA ILE A 67 5.61 3.24 7.63
C ILE A 67 5.94 3.23 9.13
N LEU A 68 5.36 4.14 9.91
CA LEU A 68 5.61 4.23 11.36
C LEU A 68 5.27 2.92 12.08
N THR A 69 4.06 2.39 11.84
CA THR A 69 3.58 1.19 12.54
C THR A 69 4.39 -0.04 12.14
N LEU A 70 4.51 -0.33 10.85
CA LEU A 70 5.14 -1.56 10.38
C LEU A 70 6.66 -1.55 10.60
N SER A 71 7.32 -0.41 10.46
CA SER A 71 8.75 -0.33 10.76
C SER A 71 9.06 -0.54 12.23
N SER A 72 8.18 -0.10 13.14
CA SER A 72 8.31 -0.39 14.57
C SER A 72 8.18 -1.88 14.92
N LEU A 73 7.45 -2.63 14.08
CA LEU A 73 7.29 -4.08 14.18
C LEU A 73 8.42 -4.87 13.48
N GLY A 74 9.43 -4.17 12.92
CA GLY A 74 10.56 -4.81 12.25
C GLY A 74 10.34 -5.14 10.77
N TYR A 75 9.26 -4.65 10.16
CA TYR A 75 9.12 -4.71 8.70
C TYR A 75 9.95 -3.61 8.04
N ARG A 76 10.53 -3.90 6.87
CA ARG A 76 11.06 -2.87 5.98
C ARG A 76 9.95 -2.41 5.06
N VAL A 77 9.64 -1.11 5.08
CA VAL A 77 8.59 -0.49 4.27
C VAL A 77 9.19 0.65 3.46
N ILE A 78 8.88 0.67 2.17
CA ILE A 78 9.28 1.73 1.25
C ILE A 78 8.02 2.35 0.67
N SER A 79 7.80 3.64 0.89
CA SER A 79 6.76 4.37 0.17
C SER A 79 7.39 5.25 -0.89
N VAL A 80 6.84 5.20 -2.10
CA VAL A 80 7.42 5.79 -3.30
C VAL A 80 6.47 6.81 -3.89
N GLU A 81 6.97 7.96 -4.30
CA GLU A 81 6.32 8.89 -5.19
C GLU A 81 7.01 8.79 -6.54
N TYR A 82 6.25 8.38 -7.54
CA TYR A 82 6.77 8.12 -8.87
C TYR A 82 6.67 9.38 -9.75
N PRO A 83 7.65 9.60 -10.65
CA PRO A 83 7.58 10.70 -11.59
C PRO A 83 6.45 10.49 -12.60
N THR A 84 6.05 11.56 -13.29
CA THR A 84 4.99 11.47 -14.31
C THR A 84 5.48 10.66 -15.51
N TYR A 85 4.75 9.59 -15.82
CA TYR A 85 4.92 8.78 -17.02
C TYR A 85 3.66 8.87 -17.88
N TRP A 86 3.84 8.86 -19.20
CA TRP A 86 2.73 8.96 -20.14
C TRP A 86 2.14 7.59 -20.49
N THR A 87 2.95 6.53 -20.35
CA THR A 87 2.53 5.16 -20.62
C THR A 87 2.88 4.24 -19.46
N TYR A 88 2.07 3.20 -19.28
CA TYR A 88 2.29 2.18 -18.26
C TYR A 88 3.58 1.39 -18.49
N SER A 89 3.98 1.22 -19.75
CA SER A 89 5.25 0.57 -20.13
C SER A 89 6.47 1.35 -19.65
N GLU A 90 6.49 2.67 -19.87
CA GLU A 90 7.56 3.54 -19.38
C GLU A 90 7.61 3.57 -17.85
N TRP A 91 6.44 3.64 -17.20
CA TRP A 91 6.34 3.59 -15.74
C TRP A 91 6.95 2.29 -15.20
N THR A 92 6.61 1.16 -15.81
CA THR A 92 7.11 -0.16 -15.41
C THR A 92 8.63 -0.26 -15.58
N GLU A 93 9.16 0.23 -16.69
CA GLU A 93 10.62 0.25 -16.92
C GLU A 93 11.33 1.14 -15.89
N GLY A 94 10.81 2.33 -15.63
CA GLY A 94 11.34 3.23 -14.60
C GLY A 94 11.33 2.60 -13.21
N PHE A 95 10.23 1.93 -12.85
CA PHE A 95 10.10 1.24 -11.57
C PHE A 95 11.10 0.08 -11.45
N LEU A 96 11.31 -0.71 -12.52
CA LEU A 96 12.32 -1.76 -12.53
C LEU A 96 13.74 -1.21 -12.32
N ARG A 97 14.09 -0.10 -12.97
CA ARG A 97 15.37 0.58 -12.76
C ARG A 97 15.54 1.07 -11.32
N LEU A 98 14.47 1.56 -10.69
CA LEU A 98 14.48 1.92 -9.27
C LEU A 98 14.76 0.72 -8.37
N LEU A 99 14.09 -0.40 -8.61
CA LEU A 99 14.29 -1.64 -7.85
C LEU A 99 15.73 -2.15 -7.98
N ASP A 100 16.29 -2.10 -9.19
CA ASP A 100 17.68 -2.48 -9.45
C ASP A 100 18.66 -1.52 -8.75
N PHE A 101 18.41 -0.21 -8.79
CA PHE A 101 19.20 0.80 -8.07
C PHE A 101 19.20 0.55 -6.55
N LEU A 102 18.04 0.22 -5.98
CA LEU A 102 17.88 -0.09 -4.56
C LEU A 102 18.34 -1.50 -4.19
N LYS A 103 18.69 -2.34 -5.17
CA LYS A 103 19.10 -3.75 -5.03
C LYS A 103 18.04 -4.59 -4.29
N LEU A 104 16.77 -4.41 -4.66
CA LEU A 104 15.64 -5.09 -4.03
C LEU A 104 15.23 -6.35 -4.80
N ASP A 105 14.77 -7.35 -4.04
CA ASP A 105 14.26 -8.62 -4.55
C ASP A 105 12.71 -8.57 -4.64
N GLU A 106 12.11 -7.57 -5.28
CA GLU A 106 10.64 -7.42 -5.47
C GLU A 106 10.30 -6.85 -6.84
N LYS A 107 9.37 -7.43 -7.64
CA LYS A 107 9.19 -6.90 -9.01
C LYS A 107 7.81 -7.12 -9.63
N PHE A 108 7.17 -6.00 -9.98
CA PHE A 108 5.81 -5.72 -10.46
C PHE A 108 5.21 -6.64 -11.57
N ALA A 109 3.88 -6.78 -11.62
CA ALA A 109 3.21 -7.98 -12.15
C ALA A 109 2.64 -7.92 -13.59
N GLU A 110 2.49 -6.78 -14.26
CA GLU A 110 1.55 -6.80 -15.41
C GLU A 110 2.20 -6.81 -16.80
N LEU A 111 3.45 -6.34 -16.95
CA LEU A 111 4.11 -6.26 -18.28
C LEU A 111 5.30 -7.20 -18.47
N THR A 112 5.71 -7.93 -17.44
CA THR A 112 6.92 -8.78 -17.49
C THR A 112 6.60 -10.27 -17.45
N PHE A 113 5.82 -10.77 -18.42
CA PHE A 113 5.57 -12.21 -18.61
C PHE A 113 6.88 -13.04 -18.67
N LYS A 114 8.00 -12.42 -19.04
CA LYS A 114 9.31 -13.07 -19.15
C LYS A 114 10.03 -13.31 -17.81
N SER A 115 9.58 -12.77 -16.68
CA SER A 115 10.19 -13.07 -15.37
C SER A 115 9.23 -12.74 -14.20
N PRO A 116 8.51 -13.73 -13.64
CA PRO A 116 7.55 -13.51 -12.57
C PRO A 116 8.29 -13.25 -11.26
N ARG A 117 8.06 -12.09 -10.69
CA ARG A 117 8.93 -11.55 -9.65
C ARG A 117 8.17 -10.79 -8.53
N VAL A 118 6.83 -10.70 -8.62
CA VAL A 118 5.91 -10.32 -7.52
C VAL A 118 5.51 -11.59 -6.82
N HIS A 119 5.69 -11.64 -5.50
CA HIS A 119 5.24 -12.78 -4.70
C HIS A 119 3.80 -12.63 -4.22
N SER A 120 3.37 -11.39 -3.99
CA SER A 120 1.97 -11.07 -3.71
C SER A 120 1.67 -9.60 -3.96
N LEU A 121 0.40 -9.32 -4.22
CA LEU A 121 -0.12 -7.98 -4.49
C LEU A 121 -1.26 -7.68 -3.53
N ILE A 122 -1.31 -6.46 -3.01
CA ILE A 122 -2.40 -5.95 -2.18
C ILE A 122 -2.98 -4.76 -2.91
N LEU A 123 -4.24 -4.90 -3.34
CA LEU A 123 -4.96 -3.86 -4.05
C LEU A 123 -5.93 -3.17 -3.10
N CYS A 124 -5.82 -1.85 -2.97
CA CYS A 124 -6.70 -1.03 -2.16
C CYS A 124 -7.52 -0.13 -3.07
N ASN A 125 -8.83 -0.35 -3.12
CA ASN A 125 -9.76 0.39 -3.98
C ASN A 125 -9.28 0.47 -5.45
N ALA A 126 -8.77 -0.65 -5.97
CA ALA A 126 -8.23 -0.73 -7.32
C ALA A 126 -9.31 -1.06 -8.35
N PHE A 127 -9.12 -0.55 -9.56
CA PHE A 127 -9.99 -0.76 -10.71
C PHE A 127 -9.20 -1.53 -11.77
N ALA A 128 -9.78 -2.61 -12.32
CA ALA A 128 -9.20 -3.32 -13.46
C ALA A 128 -9.38 -2.54 -14.77
N ASP A 129 -10.48 -1.77 -14.86
CA ASP A 129 -10.79 -0.90 -15.98
C ASP A 129 -11.22 0.49 -15.47
N THR A 130 -10.63 1.53 -16.04
CA THR A 130 -10.98 2.93 -15.77
C THR A 130 -11.83 3.56 -16.87
N SER A 131 -12.27 2.79 -17.87
CA SER A 131 -13.13 3.26 -18.98
C SER A 131 -14.41 3.95 -18.48
N VAL A 132 -14.94 3.49 -17.34
CA VAL A 132 -16.11 4.08 -16.65
C VAL A 132 -15.85 5.53 -16.20
N PHE A 133 -14.58 5.90 -15.95
CA PHE A 133 -14.17 7.26 -15.56
C PHE A 133 -13.68 8.10 -16.74
N GLN A 134 -13.78 7.59 -17.97
CA GLN A 134 -13.34 8.28 -19.17
C GLN A 134 -14.35 9.40 -19.55
N GLN A 135 -14.43 10.45 -18.73
CA GLN A 135 -15.13 11.69 -19.07
C GLN A 135 -14.28 12.50 -20.06
N THR A 136 -14.21 12.01 -21.30
CA THR A 136 -13.34 12.49 -22.39
C THR A 136 -13.63 13.94 -22.83
N ALA A 137 -14.78 14.51 -22.48
CA ALA A 137 -15.22 15.79 -23.04
C ALA A 137 -14.37 17.01 -22.62
N THR A 138 -13.64 16.95 -21.50
CA THR A 138 -12.80 18.07 -21.00
C THR A 138 -11.30 17.77 -20.98
N ALA A 139 -10.89 16.50 -21.04
CA ALA A 139 -9.48 16.09 -20.93
C ALA A 139 -8.59 16.67 -22.04
N SER A 140 -9.12 16.82 -23.26
CA SER A 140 -8.40 17.39 -24.41
C SER A 140 -8.05 18.88 -24.24
N THR A 141 -8.68 19.58 -23.29
CA THR A 141 -8.44 21.01 -23.03
C THR A 141 -7.57 21.27 -21.81
N PHE A 142 -7.22 20.25 -21.02
CA PHE A 142 -6.46 20.41 -19.77
C PHE A 142 -5.11 21.09 -19.96
N TRP A 143 -4.45 20.86 -21.09
CA TRP A 143 -3.15 21.47 -21.39
C TRP A 143 -3.20 23.01 -21.51
N VAL A 144 -4.37 23.59 -21.78
CA VAL A 144 -4.56 25.05 -21.91
C VAL A 144 -5.11 25.68 -20.62
N MET A 145 -5.53 24.86 -19.65
CA MET A 145 -6.16 25.36 -18.44
C MET A 145 -5.11 25.81 -17.42
N PRO A 146 -5.28 26.97 -16.77
CA PRO A 146 -4.40 27.39 -15.69
C PRO A 146 -4.38 26.36 -14.55
N ALA A 147 -3.22 26.12 -13.95
CA ALA A 147 -3.02 25.10 -12.91
C ALA A 147 -4.01 25.23 -11.73
N PHE A 148 -4.43 26.44 -11.36
CA PHE A 148 -5.41 26.65 -10.29
C PHE A 148 -6.84 26.19 -10.67
N VAL A 149 -7.20 26.22 -11.96
CA VAL A 149 -8.51 25.74 -12.44
C VAL A 149 -8.51 24.22 -12.49
N LEU A 150 -7.43 23.60 -12.97
CA LEU A 150 -7.23 22.15 -12.91
C LEU A 150 -7.28 21.65 -11.47
N LYS A 151 -6.53 22.32 -10.57
CA LYS A 151 -6.57 22.04 -9.13
C LYS A 151 -7.97 22.19 -8.58
N LYS A 152 -8.70 23.25 -8.95
CA LYS A 152 -10.09 23.46 -8.50
C LYS A 152 -11.03 22.38 -9.03
N MET A 153 -10.93 21.95 -10.29
CA MET A 153 -11.76 20.87 -10.86
C MET A 153 -11.50 19.53 -10.18
N ILE A 154 -10.24 19.18 -9.94
CA ILE A 154 -9.86 17.96 -9.20
C ILE A 154 -10.35 18.05 -7.75
N MET A 155 -10.11 19.18 -7.07
CA MET A 155 -10.51 19.38 -5.67
C MET A 155 -12.03 19.53 -5.51
N ASN A 156 -12.78 19.94 -6.53
CA ASN A 156 -14.26 20.01 -6.45
C ASN A 156 -14.90 18.62 -6.33
N ASN A 157 -14.21 17.57 -6.80
CA ASN A 157 -14.61 16.17 -6.56
C ASN A 157 -14.21 15.66 -5.17
N PHE A 158 -13.28 16.34 -4.50
CA PHE A 158 -12.91 16.08 -3.11
C PHE A 158 -13.53 17.15 -2.22
N THR A 159 -14.87 17.17 -2.15
CA THR A 159 -15.57 18.09 -1.26
C THR A 159 -15.02 17.95 0.17
N VAL A 160 -14.57 19.07 0.73
CA VAL A 160 -14.01 19.17 2.10
C VAL A 160 -15.11 19.09 3.16
N GLN A 161 -16.38 19.13 2.75
CA GLN A 161 -17.50 18.74 3.61
C GLN A 161 -17.44 17.24 3.86
N GLU A 162 -17.74 16.82 5.09
CA GLU A 162 -18.06 15.44 5.41
C GLU A 162 -18.98 14.91 4.30
N VAL A 163 -18.43 14.03 3.47
CA VAL A 163 -19.23 13.39 2.42
C VAL A 163 -20.28 12.60 3.19
N ASP A 164 -21.54 12.97 3.00
CA ASP A 164 -22.68 12.27 3.57
C ASP A 164 -22.50 10.77 3.32
N GLU A 165 -22.65 9.95 4.35
CA GLU A 165 -22.45 8.50 4.27
C GLU A 165 -23.29 7.91 3.11
N ASP A 166 -24.47 8.48 2.85
CA ASP A 166 -25.35 8.06 1.75
C ASP A 166 -24.76 8.36 0.36
N ILE A 167 -24.02 9.46 0.20
CA ILE A 167 -23.38 9.84 -1.07
C ILE A 167 -22.13 8.97 -1.32
N ALA A 168 -21.34 8.73 -0.28
CA ALA A 168 -20.20 7.82 -0.35
C ALA A 168 -20.66 6.39 -0.67
N ASP A 169 -21.71 5.92 0.02
CA ASP A 169 -22.31 4.60 -0.19
C ASP A 169 -22.91 4.48 -1.60
N SER A 170 -23.51 5.55 -2.14
CA SER A 170 -24.04 5.54 -3.51
C SER A 170 -22.95 5.38 -4.59
N ILE A 171 -21.79 6.02 -4.40
CA ILE A 171 -20.64 5.88 -5.31
C ILE A 171 -20.05 4.48 -5.18
N ASP A 172 -19.86 4.01 -3.94
CA ASP A 172 -19.36 2.67 -3.67
C ASP A 172 -20.31 1.62 -4.25
N PHE A 173 -21.63 1.75 -4.09
CA PHE A 173 -22.64 0.84 -4.63
C PHE A 173 -22.61 0.75 -6.16
N MET A 174 -22.44 1.89 -6.85
CA MET A 174 -22.36 1.94 -8.32
C MET A 174 -21.07 1.31 -8.87
N VAL A 175 -19.96 1.46 -8.15
CA VAL A 175 -18.65 0.91 -8.52
C VAL A 175 -18.50 -0.57 -8.10
N GLU A 176 -19.13 -0.96 -7.00
CA GLU A 176 -18.84 -2.21 -6.29
C GLU A 176 -19.22 -3.46 -7.07
N ARG A 177 -20.27 -3.44 -7.88
CA ARG A 177 -20.74 -4.66 -8.56
C ARG A 177 -19.99 -4.97 -9.86
N PRO A 178 -20.06 -4.13 -10.91
CA PRO A 178 -19.46 -4.49 -12.20
C PRO A 178 -17.92 -4.47 -12.18
N VAL A 179 -17.31 -3.47 -11.55
CA VAL A 179 -15.85 -3.29 -11.58
C VAL A 179 -15.15 -4.34 -10.71
N LYS A 180 -15.69 -4.64 -9.53
CA LYS A 180 -15.07 -5.66 -8.66
C LYS A 180 -15.16 -7.04 -9.30
N ASP A 181 -16.28 -7.38 -9.94
CA ASP A 181 -16.44 -8.66 -10.63
C ASP A 181 -15.40 -8.87 -11.75
N GLU A 182 -15.03 -7.81 -12.47
CA GLU A 182 -13.94 -7.87 -13.47
C GLU A 182 -12.57 -8.08 -12.83
N LEU A 183 -12.28 -7.40 -11.72
CA LEU A 183 -11.02 -7.59 -10.99
C LEU A 183 -10.86 -9.04 -10.49
N TYR A 184 -11.94 -9.66 -10.00
CA TYR A 184 -11.91 -11.06 -9.56
C TYR A 184 -11.75 -12.06 -10.71
N LYS A 185 -12.19 -11.71 -11.92
CA LYS A 185 -11.89 -12.51 -13.11
C LYS A 185 -10.40 -12.47 -13.45
N CYS A 186 -9.75 -11.32 -13.25
CA CYS A 186 -8.31 -11.17 -13.45
C CYS A 186 -7.47 -11.87 -12.37
N TYR A 187 -7.97 -11.93 -11.12
CA TYR A 187 -7.26 -12.51 -9.98
C TYR A 187 -8.14 -13.53 -9.22
N PRO A 188 -8.30 -14.77 -9.75
CA PRO A 188 -9.22 -15.76 -9.18
C PRO A 188 -8.84 -16.22 -7.77
N ASP A 189 -7.55 -16.19 -7.41
CA ASP A 189 -7.05 -16.57 -6.08
C ASP A 189 -7.04 -15.40 -5.08
N ALA A 190 -7.55 -14.22 -5.46
CA ALA A 190 -7.52 -13.03 -4.61
C ALA A 190 -8.43 -13.20 -3.39
N LYS A 191 -7.89 -12.87 -2.21
CA LYS A 191 -8.66 -12.80 -0.96
C LYS A 191 -9.18 -11.37 -0.76
N ARG A 192 -10.45 -11.24 -0.37
CA ARG A 192 -11.09 -9.95 -0.10
C ARG A 192 -11.06 -9.63 1.39
N ALA A 193 -10.48 -8.49 1.74
CA ALA A 193 -10.70 -7.81 3.01
C ALA A 193 -11.70 -6.67 2.79
N HIS A 194 -12.78 -6.64 3.56
CA HIS A 194 -13.78 -5.58 3.50
C HIS A 194 -13.71 -4.72 4.75
N LEU A 195 -13.47 -3.43 4.57
CA LEU A 195 -13.49 -2.42 5.63
C LEU A 195 -14.86 -1.76 5.63
N LYS A 196 -15.57 -1.84 6.77
CA LYS A 196 -16.94 -1.30 6.89
C LYS A 196 -17.00 0.20 6.61
N ASN A 197 -15.96 0.91 7.05
CA ASN A 197 -15.85 2.37 6.95
C ASN A 197 -14.44 2.72 6.44
N GLY A 198 -14.27 3.90 5.85
CA GLY A 198 -12.95 4.43 5.47
C GLY A 198 -12.87 5.04 4.07
N GLY A 199 -13.90 4.83 3.24
CA GLY A 199 -14.01 5.40 1.90
C GLY A 199 -12.79 5.11 1.02
N ASN A 200 -12.39 6.09 0.21
CA ASN A 200 -11.33 5.91 -0.79
C ASN A 200 -9.91 5.81 -0.23
N PHE A 201 -9.67 6.29 0.99
CA PHE A 201 -8.32 6.42 1.56
C PHE A 201 -8.18 5.72 2.93
N PRO A 202 -8.49 4.40 3.02
CA PRO A 202 -8.51 3.68 4.29
C PRO A 202 -7.14 3.65 4.98
N TYR A 203 -6.03 3.75 4.24
CA TYR A 203 -4.68 3.82 4.80
C TYR A 203 -4.42 5.09 5.64
N LEU A 204 -5.21 6.16 5.45
CA LEU A 204 -5.14 7.39 6.28
C LEU A 204 -6.16 7.38 7.43
N CYS A 205 -7.42 7.04 7.13
CA CYS A 205 -8.53 7.17 8.09
C CYS A 205 -8.78 5.89 8.93
N ARG A 206 -8.35 4.72 8.45
CA ARG A 206 -8.45 3.41 9.11
C ARG A 206 -7.10 2.68 9.06
N SER A 207 -6.03 3.43 9.32
CA SER A 207 -4.65 2.94 9.22
C SER A 207 -4.40 1.70 10.09
N ALA A 208 -5.01 1.61 11.27
CA ALA A 208 -4.87 0.46 12.16
C ALA A 208 -5.42 -0.83 11.51
N ASP A 209 -6.62 -0.77 10.95
CA ASP A 209 -7.24 -1.92 10.26
C ASP A 209 -6.44 -2.31 9.02
N VAL A 210 -6.01 -1.32 8.22
CA VAL A 210 -5.14 -1.56 7.06
C VAL A 210 -3.83 -2.24 7.49
N ASN A 211 -3.18 -1.73 8.54
CA ASN A 211 -1.93 -2.30 9.05
C ASN A 211 -2.12 -3.74 9.56
N LEU A 212 -3.27 -4.06 10.15
CA LEU A 212 -3.62 -5.42 10.54
C LEU A 212 -3.75 -6.34 9.31
N TYR A 213 -4.48 -5.93 8.28
CA TYR A 213 -4.61 -6.71 7.05
C TYR A 213 -3.26 -6.90 6.34
N LEU A 214 -2.42 -5.86 6.30
CA LEU A 214 -1.05 -5.96 5.77
C LEU A 214 -0.26 -7.02 6.54
N GLN A 215 -0.29 -7.00 7.87
CA GLN A 215 0.40 -8.00 8.70
C GLN A 215 -0.11 -9.42 8.45
N ILE A 216 -1.43 -9.62 8.45
CA ILE A 216 -2.04 -10.95 8.19
C ILE A 216 -1.60 -11.48 6.83
N HIS A 217 -1.61 -10.63 5.81
CA HIS A 217 -1.16 -11.02 4.47
C HIS A 217 0.33 -11.33 4.43
N LEU A 218 1.16 -10.56 5.13
CA LEU A 218 2.61 -10.74 5.14
C LEU A 218 3.09 -11.94 5.97
N ARG A 219 2.28 -12.43 6.93
CA ARG A 219 2.60 -13.61 7.76
C ARG A 219 2.97 -14.84 6.93
N GLN A 220 2.32 -15.05 5.78
CA GLN A 220 2.62 -16.20 4.93
C GLN A 220 4.05 -16.22 4.37
N PHE A 221 4.77 -15.10 4.42
CA PHE A 221 6.16 -14.96 3.96
C PHE A 221 7.18 -14.97 5.10
N MET A 222 6.75 -14.94 6.36
CA MET A 222 7.66 -14.99 7.52
C MET A 222 8.49 -16.27 7.51
N GLY A 223 9.75 -16.16 7.93
CA GLY A 223 10.73 -17.26 7.90
C GLY A 223 11.20 -17.67 6.50
N LYS A 224 10.66 -17.07 5.42
CA LYS A 224 11.03 -17.37 4.03
C LYS A 224 11.91 -16.28 3.46
N ARG A 225 12.53 -16.57 2.31
CA ARG A 225 13.36 -15.62 1.55
C ARG A 225 12.66 -14.28 1.26
N PHE A 226 11.34 -14.29 1.10
CA PHE A 226 10.53 -13.14 0.69
C PHE A 226 9.89 -12.41 1.87
N SER A 227 10.34 -12.67 3.10
CA SER A 227 9.83 -11.95 4.25
C SER A 227 10.20 -10.47 4.19
N ALA A 228 9.21 -9.61 4.41
CA ALA A 228 9.41 -8.18 4.60
C ALA A 228 9.83 -7.82 6.03
N MET A 229 9.89 -8.79 6.94
CA MET A 229 10.30 -8.62 8.34
C MET A 229 11.72 -9.14 8.56
N ASP A 230 12.50 -8.45 9.40
CA ASP A 230 13.77 -9.02 9.87
C ASP A 230 13.49 -10.24 10.77
N PRO A 231 14.10 -11.41 10.52
CA PRO A 231 13.92 -12.60 11.34
C PRO A 231 14.17 -12.37 12.84
N LYS A 232 15.03 -11.40 13.20
CA LYS A 232 15.31 -11.04 14.61
C LYS A 232 14.17 -10.33 15.32
N CYS A 233 13.22 -9.79 14.56
CA CYS A 233 12.05 -9.07 15.09
C CYS A 233 10.81 -9.95 15.18
N MET A 234 10.89 -11.23 14.79
CA MET A 234 9.77 -12.17 14.87
C MET A 234 9.43 -12.48 16.34
N SER A 235 8.16 -12.38 16.69
CA SER A 235 7.67 -12.84 18.00
C SER A 235 7.61 -14.38 18.06
N GLU A 236 7.53 -14.95 19.26
CA GLU A 236 7.34 -16.40 19.42
C GLU A 236 6.03 -16.88 18.77
N GLU A 237 4.96 -16.08 18.84
CA GLU A 237 3.70 -16.36 18.16
C GLU A 237 3.86 -16.41 16.64
N ASP A 238 4.62 -15.46 16.06
CA ASP A 238 4.93 -15.46 14.63
C ASP A 238 5.74 -16.70 14.24
N MET A 239 6.73 -17.07 15.04
CA MET A 239 7.54 -18.27 14.83
C MET A 239 6.71 -19.55 14.91
N MET A 240 5.79 -19.67 15.87
CA MET A 240 4.85 -20.80 15.96
C MET A 240 3.91 -20.84 14.76
N SER A 241 3.32 -19.69 14.38
CA SER A 241 2.38 -19.60 13.26
C SER A 241 2.99 -20.01 11.92
N CYS A 242 4.30 -19.85 11.78
CA CYS A 242 5.07 -20.19 10.59
C CYS A 242 5.78 -21.55 10.69
N GLY A 243 5.53 -22.32 11.76
CA GLY A 243 6.09 -23.66 11.96
C GLY A 243 7.59 -23.68 12.23
N LEU A 244 8.17 -22.57 12.69
CA LEU A 244 9.58 -22.47 13.08
C LEU A 244 9.81 -22.91 14.54
N LEU A 245 8.77 -22.90 15.37
CA LEU A 245 8.75 -23.48 16.71
C LEU A 245 7.70 -24.59 16.79
N PRO A 246 7.96 -25.67 17.56
CA PRO A 246 6.94 -26.68 17.82
C PRO A 246 5.76 -26.03 18.56
N SER A 247 4.54 -26.28 18.09
CA SER A 247 3.33 -25.93 18.84
C SER A 247 3.40 -26.58 20.22
N SER A 248 3.05 -25.84 21.27
CA SER A 248 2.98 -26.38 22.63
C SER A 248 2.28 -27.74 22.62
N PRO A 249 2.82 -28.78 23.30
CA PRO A 249 2.15 -30.08 23.35
C PRO A 249 0.73 -29.88 23.89
N PRO A 250 -0.28 -30.59 23.35
CA PRO A 250 -1.62 -30.50 23.87
C PRO A 250 -1.59 -30.80 25.38
N PRO A 251 -2.43 -30.12 26.19
CA PRO A 251 -2.47 -30.39 27.62
C PRO A 251 -2.67 -31.89 27.82
N SER A 252 -1.73 -32.51 28.53
CA SER A 252 -1.81 -33.91 28.89
C SER A 252 -3.10 -34.10 29.66
N VAL A 253 -4.06 -34.81 29.04
CA VAL A 253 -5.26 -35.28 29.71
C VAL A 253 -4.79 -36.17 30.85
N VAL A 254 -4.79 -35.63 32.06
CA VAL A 254 -4.63 -36.43 33.27
C VAL A 254 -5.88 -37.29 33.32
N SER A 255 -5.77 -38.54 32.86
CA SER A 255 -6.74 -39.57 33.20
C SER A 255 -6.64 -39.76 34.71
N SER A 256 -7.55 -39.11 35.44
CA SER A 256 -7.88 -39.52 36.79
C SER A 256 -8.51 -40.91 36.69
N GLU A 257 -7.66 -41.94 36.76
CA GLU A 257 -8.12 -43.25 37.17
C GLU A 257 -8.61 -43.09 38.62
N GLU A 258 -9.93 -43.02 38.77
CA GLU A 258 -10.59 -43.18 40.05
C GLU A 258 -10.41 -44.66 40.45
N ASP A 259 -9.49 -44.90 41.37
CA ASP A 259 -9.43 -46.13 42.16
C ASP A 259 -10.71 -46.17 43.03
N GLU A 260 -11.70 -46.97 42.63
CA GLU A 260 -12.78 -47.42 43.51
C GLU A 260 -12.36 -48.75 44.17
N ASP A 261 -12.25 -48.70 45.50
CA ASP A 261 -12.10 -49.82 46.44
C ASP A 261 -13.32 -50.77 46.47
#